data_AF-A0A8J4STE9-F1
#
_entry.id   AF-A0A8J4STE9-F1
#
_cell.length_a   1.000
_cell.length_b   1.000
_cell.length_c   1.000
_cell.angle_alpha   90.00
_cell.angle_beta   90.00
_cell.angle_gamma   90.00
#
_symmetry.space_group_name_H-M   'P 1'
#
loop_
_entity.id
_entity.type
_entity.pdbx_description
1 polymer ?
#
loop_
_entity_poly.entity_id
_entity_poly.type
_entity_poly.pdbx_seq_one_letter_code
_entity_poly.pdbx_strand_id
1 'polypeptide(L)'
;MHLARFLRTLLRLADEFGVAVVITNQVVAQVDGAAMFTADPKKPIGGNIMGHASTTRLYLRKGRGETRICKIYDSPCLPESEAMYAILPDGIGDAKD
;
A
#
# COMPACT_ATOMS: atom_id res chain seq x y z
N MET A 1 -15.38 -9.57 11.66
CA MET A 1 -16.11 -8.37 12.14
C MET A 1 -15.21 -7.34 12.84
N HIS A 2 -14.15 -7.72 13.56
CA HIS A 2 -13.32 -6.76 14.30
C HIS A 2 -12.55 -5.77 13.40
N LEU A 3 -12.00 -6.22 12.27
CA LEU A 3 -11.25 -5.34 11.35
C LEU A 3 -12.11 -4.21 10.78
N ALA A 4 -13.30 -4.51 10.26
CA ALA A 4 -14.20 -3.49 9.71
C ALA A 4 -14.60 -2.45 10.76
N ARG A 5 -14.86 -2.89 12.00
CA ARG A 5 -15.14 -1.97 13.12
C ARG A 5 -13.95 -1.09 13.44
N PHE A 6 -12.75 -1.66 13.49
CA PHE A 6 -11.51 -0.92 13.75
C PHE A 6 -11.25 0.15 12.68
N LEU A 7 -11.32 -0.21 11.40
CA LEU A 7 -11.11 0.73 10.29
C LEU A 7 -12.16 1.85 10.30
N ARG A 8 -13.42 1.53 10.62
CA ARG A 8 -14.48 2.55 10.77
C ARG A 8 -14.18 3.54 11.91
N THR A 9 -13.56 3.08 13.01
CA THR A 9 -13.11 3.98 14.08
C THR A 9 -11.97 4.89 13.60
N LEU A 10 -11.01 4.37 12.81
CA LEU A 10 -9.95 5.20 12.25
C LEU A 10 -10.49 6.28 11.30
N LEU A 11 -11.46 5.93 10.45
CA LEU A 11 -12.15 6.89 9.59
C LEU A 11 -12.82 8.01 10.41
N ARG A 12 -13.51 7.65 11.50
CA ARG A 12 -14.11 8.65 12.40
C ARG A 12 -13.07 9.58 13.01
N LEU A 13 -11.92 9.05 13.44
CA LEU A 13 -10.84 9.89 13.98
C LEU A 13 -10.29 10.87 12.93
N ALA A 14 -10.13 10.40 11.69
CA ALA A 14 -9.68 11.25 10.58
C ALA A 14 -10.70 12.37 10.29
N ASP A 15 -12.00 12.03 10.24
CA ASP A 15 -13.07 13.00 9.95
C ASP A 15 -13.28 14.00 11.10
N GLU A 16 -13.18 13.54 12.35
CA GLU A 16 -13.45 14.37 13.55
C GLU A 16 -12.29 15.33 13.86
N PHE A 17 -11.05 14.88 13.69
CA PHE A 17 -9.86 15.64 14.08
C PHE A 17 -9.01 16.13 12.90
N GLY A 18 -9.37 15.78 11.65
CA GLY A 18 -8.62 16.15 10.46
C GLY A 18 -7.22 15.51 10.39
N VAL A 19 -7.00 14.39 11.07
CA VAL A 19 -5.69 13.71 11.11
C VAL A 19 -5.49 12.77 9.92
N ALA A 20 -4.26 12.70 9.43
CA ALA A 20 -3.88 11.71 8.42
C ALA A 20 -3.72 10.31 9.05
N VAL A 21 -4.38 9.30 8.49
CA VAL A 21 -4.27 7.90 8.92
C VAL A 21 -3.46 7.12 7.90
N VAL A 22 -2.29 6.63 8.32
CA VAL A 22 -1.41 5.78 7.50
C VAL A 22 -1.42 4.36 8.07
N ILE A 23 -1.72 3.37 7.23
CA ILE A 23 -1.83 1.97 7.62
C ILE A 23 -0.78 1.16 6.85
N THR A 24 0.01 0.36 7.56
CA THR A 24 0.88 -0.65 6.94
C THR A 24 0.12 -1.97 6.79
N ASN A 25 0.37 -2.68 5.70
CA ASN A 25 -0.28 -3.96 5.45
C ASN A 25 0.72 -4.98 4.92
N GLN A 26 0.48 -6.25 5.22
CA GLN A 26 1.30 -7.34 4.74
C GLN A 26 0.73 -7.97 3.48
N VAL A 27 1.60 -8.62 2.72
CA VAL A 27 1.25 -9.39 1.54
C VAL A 27 1.43 -10.87 1.80
N VAL A 28 0.62 -11.68 1.13
CA VAL A 28 0.74 -13.15 1.13
C VAL A 28 0.89 -13.64 -0.31
N ALA A 29 1.54 -14.79 -0.47
CA ALA A 29 1.59 -15.46 -1.76
C ALA A 29 0.19 -15.94 -2.18
N GLN A 30 -0.17 -15.66 -3.42
CA GLN A 30 -1.30 -16.27 -4.11
C GLN A 30 -0.79 -17.54 -4.79
N VAL A 31 -1.34 -18.68 -4.39
CA VAL A 31 -0.90 -20.03 -4.81
C VAL A 31 -1.98 -20.78 -5.61
N ASP A 32 -2.98 -20.06 -6.11
CA ASP A 32 -4.04 -20.64 -6.96
C ASP A 32 -3.58 -20.80 -8.42
N GLY A 33 -4.37 -21.51 -9.23
CA GLY A 33 -4.03 -21.77 -10.65
C GLY A 33 -3.91 -20.51 -11.51
N ALA A 34 -4.43 -19.36 -11.05
CA ALA A 34 -4.26 -18.08 -11.71
C ALA A 34 -2.86 -17.47 -11.48
N ALA A 35 -2.13 -17.93 -10.45
CA ALA A 35 -0.77 -17.46 -10.15
C ALA A 35 0.22 -17.69 -11.30
N MET A 36 -0.02 -18.65 -12.20
CA MET A 36 0.81 -18.86 -13.40
C MET A 36 0.72 -17.72 -14.42
N PHE A 37 -0.33 -16.88 -14.36
CA PHE A 37 -0.57 -15.79 -15.31
C PHE A 37 -0.42 -14.39 -14.68
N THR A 38 -0.15 -14.32 -13.37
CA THR A 38 -0.01 -13.05 -12.65
C THR A 38 1.47 -12.70 -12.49
N ALA A 39 1.89 -11.56 -13.03
CA ALA A 39 3.30 -11.13 -13.01
C ALA A 39 3.86 -10.92 -11.60
N ASP A 40 3.01 -10.58 -10.61
CA ASP A 40 3.37 -10.57 -9.19
C ASP A 40 2.40 -11.45 -8.40
N PRO A 41 2.83 -12.62 -7.89
CA PRO A 41 1.96 -13.53 -7.17
C PRO A 41 1.67 -13.07 -5.73
N LYS A 42 1.85 -11.79 -5.39
CA LYS A 42 1.59 -11.27 -4.04
C LYS A 42 0.27 -10.51 -4.01
N LYS A 43 -0.56 -10.79 -3.00
CA LYS A 43 -1.79 -10.05 -2.72
C LYS A 43 -1.80 -9.46 -1.31
N PRO A 44 -2.37 -8.25 -1.12
CA PRO A 44 -2.52 -7.67 0.21
C PRO A 44 -3.52 -8.47 1.05
N ILE A 45 -3.29 -8.57 2.36
CA ILE A 45 -4.22 -9.21 3.29
C ILE A 45 -5.40 -8.28 3.65
N GLY A 46 -6.45 -8.86 4.23
CA GLY A 46 -7.65 -8.14 4.68
C GLY A 46 -8.79 -8.07 3.65
N GLY A 47 -8.54 -8.52 2.41
CA GLY A 47 -9.55 -8.67 1.37
C GLY A 47 -10.33 -7.38 1.08
N ASN A 48 -11.59 -7.53 0.70
CA ASN A 48 -12.47 -6.41 0.33
C ASN A 48 -12.68 -5.42 1.49
N ILE A 49 -12.58 -5.86 2.75
CA ILE A 49 -12.73 -4.97 3.91
C ILE A 49 -11.64 -3.88 3.88
N MET A 50 -10.38 -4.27 3.69
CA MET A 50 -9.29 -3.29 3.54
C MET A 50 -9.41 -2.51 2.23
N GLY A 51 -9.79 -3.19 1.14
CA GLY A 51 -9.95 -2.58 -0.18
C GLY A 51 -10.97 -1.43 -0.22
N HIS A 52 -12.09 -1.56 0.49
CA HIS A 52 -13.12 -0.52 0.54
C HIS A 52 -12.88 0.55 1.59
N ALA A 53 -12.20 0.23 2.70
CA ALA A 53 -11.97 1.18 3.78
C ALA A 53 -10.78 2.12 3.53
N SER A 54 -9.84 1.74 2.68
CA SER A 54 -8.68 2.56 2.32
C SER A 54 -8.97 3.39 1.08
N THR A 55 -8.60 4.67 1.11
CA THR A 55 -8.82 5.61 0.00
C THR A 55 -7.65 5.67 -0.97
N THR A 56 -6.41 5.56 -0.48
CA THR A 56 -5.22 5.51 -1.33
C THR A 56 -4.33 4.37 -0.87
N ARG A 57 -3.89 3.54 -1.82
CA ARG A 57 -3.07 2.35 -1.57
C ARG A 57 -1.78 2.46 -2.35
N LEU A 58 -0.67 2.33 -1.64
CA LEU A 58 0.68 2.35 -2.23
C LEU A 58 1.29 0.95 -2.15
N TYR A 59 1.78 0.46 -3.28
CA TYR A 59 2.51 -0.80 -3.37
C TYR A 59 4.01 -0.53 -3.43
N LEU A 60 4.72 -0.91 -2.37
CA LEU A 60 6.15 -0.70 -2.22
C LEU A 60 6.90 -1.99 -2.60
N ARG A 61 7.87 -1.88 -3.52
CA ARG A 61 8.75 -3.00 -3.90
C ARG A 61 10.22 -2.61 -3.86
N LYS A 62 11.07 -3.62 -3.67
CA LYS A 62 12.53 -3.43 -3.69
C LYS A 62 13.00 -3.17 -5.12
N GLY A 63 13.83 -2.14 -5.31
CA GLY A 63 14.60 -1.89 -6.51
C GLY A 63 16.00 -2.49 -6.41
N ARG A 64 16.96 -1.91 -7.14
CA ARG A 64 18.39 -2.28 -7.09
C ARG A 64 19.11 -1.55 -5.96
N GLY A 65 19.87 -2.28 -5.15
CA GLY A 65 20.63 -1.69 -4.03
C GLY A 65 19.71 -1.01 -3.00
N GLU A 66 19.95 0.27 -2.75
CA GLU A 66 19.19 1.08 -1.79
C GLU A 66 17.87 1.62 -2.35
N THR A 67 17.67 1.53 -3.67
CA THR A 67 16.46 2.03 -4.33
C THR A 67 15.23 1.17 -4.04
N ARG A 68 14.07 1.81 -4.08
CA ARG A 68 12.74 1.26 -3.88
C ARG A 68 11.80 1.90 -4.90
N ILE A 69 10.73 1.19 -5.23
CA ILE A 69 9.72 1.68 -6.16
C ILE A 69 8.40 1.71 -5.41
N CYS A 70 7.74 2.86 -5.41
CA CYS A 70 6.38 3.05 -4.91
C CYS A 70 5.44 3.16 -6.10
N LYS A 71 4.48 2.26 -6.19
CA LYS A 71 3.40 2.30 -7.19
C LYS A 71 2.10 2.73 -6.52
N ILE A 72 1.36 3.64 -7.15
CA ILE A 72 -0.03 3.90 -6.79
C ILE A 72 -0.85 2.68 -7.22
N TYR A 73 -1.26 1.87 -6.25
CA TYR A 73 -2.07 0.67 -6.49
C TYR A 73 -3.53 1.03 -6.76
N ASP A 74 -4.03 2.02 -6.03
CA ASP A 74 -5.38 2.55 -6.19
C ASP A 74 -5.51 3.91 -5.51
N SER A 75 -6.24 4.84 -6.12
CA SER A 75 -6.57 6.14 -5.56
C SER A 75 -7.72 6.76 -6.36
N PRO A 76 -8.70 7.44 -5.72
CA PRO A 76 -9.80 8.09 -6.43
C PRO A 76 -9.37 9.33 -7.20
N CYS A 77 -8.23 9.93 -6.86
CA CYS A 77 -7.79 11.22 -7.41
C CYS A 77 -6.42 11.19 -8.10
N LEU A 78 -5.69 10.08 -8.01
CA LEU A 78 -4.37 9.94 -8.63
C LEU A 78 -4.37 8.82 -9.66
N PRO A 79 -3.81 9.03 -10.86
CA PRO A 79 -3.64 7.97 -11.84
C PRO A 79 -2.62 6.94 -11.37
N GLU A 80 -2.75 5.72 -11.88
CA GLU A 80 -1.74 4.68 -11.69
C GLU A 80 -0.39 5.17 -12.22
N SER A 81 0.58 5.30 -11.32
CA SER A 81 1.92 5.77 -11.62
C SER A 81 2.93 5.19 -10.62
N GLU A 82 4.22 5.31 -10.94
CA GLU A 82 5.30 4.80 -10.10
C GLU A 82 6.37 5.88 -9.89
N ALA A 83 6.96 5.88 -8.70
CA ALA A 83 8.08 6.74 -8.33
C ALA A 83 9.19 5.92 -7.67
N MET A 84 10.44 6.27 -7.98
CA MET A 84 11.61 5.69 -7.32
C MET A 84 12.01 6.53 -6.11
N TYR A 85 12.45 5.86 -5.05
CA TYR A 85 13.00 6.49 -3.84
C TYR A 85 14.13 5.63 -3.29
N ALA A 86 14.90 6.15 -2.34
CA ALA A 86 15.94 5.41 -1.64
C ALA A 86 15.70 5.41 -0.12
N ILE A 87 16.24 4.40 0.55
CA ILE A 87 16.33 4.36 2.02
C ILE A 87 17.78 4.68 2.38
N LEU A 88 17.99 5.87 2.93
CA LEU A 88 19.27 6.46 3.30
C LEU A 88 19.45 6.46 4.83
N PRO A 89 20.66 6.73 5.36
CA PRO A 89 20.90 6.82 6.80
C PRO A 89 20.03 7.86 7.54
N ASP A 90 19.58 8.90 6.84
CA ASP A 90 18.71 9.98 7.34
C ASP A 90 17.22 9.74 7.04
N GLY A 91 16.86 8.65 6.36
CA GLY A 91 15.46 8.24 6.13
C GLY A 91 15.13 8.02 4.65
N ILE A 92 13.90 8.35 4.26
CA ILE A 92 13.45 8.25 2.87
C ILE A 92 13.91 9.49 2.12
N GLY A 93 14.58 9.30 0.99
CA GLY A 93 15.02 10.39 0.12
C GLY A 93 14.93 10.03 -1.35
N ASP A 94 15.34 10.96 -2.21
CA ASP A 94 15.38 10.75 -3.65
C ASP A 94 16.37 9.65 -4.02
N ALA A 95 16.01 8.82 -4.99
CA ALA A 95 16.94 7.87 -5.57
C ALA A 95 18.05 8.65 -6.29
N LYS A 96 19.31 8.39 -5.93
CA LYS A 96 20.46 8.89 -6.69
C LYS A 96 20.55 8.08 -7.99
N ASP A 97 20.82 8.77 -9.10
CA ASP A 97 20.99 8.15 -10.43
C ASP A 97 22.04 7.02 -10.44
#